data_AF-A0A543DIL3-F1
#
_entry.id   AF-A0A543DIL3-F1
#
_cell.length_a   1.000
_cell.length_b   1.000
_cell.length_c   1.000
_cell.angle_alpha   90.00
_cell.angle_beta   90.00
_cell.angle_gamma   90.00
#
_symmetry.space_group_name_H-M   'P 1'
#
loop_
_entity.id
_entity.type
_entity.pdbx_description
1 polymer ?
#
loop_
_entity_poly.entity_id
_entity_poly.type
_entity_poly.pdbx_seq_one_letter_code
_entity_poly.pdbx_strand_id
1 'polypeptide(L)'
;MTNSPPLGRLPVLTRVTALALLGSALAFAAEMIYLGLGLSVSVITACVLVAAALTAVGWRWTAMLGAATIAFITANNPFLVENLSFGHGTLMFVSTAVNLGCAVVAVVAGLGATVANYRPGAGHRSLASAGAR
;
A
#
# COMPACT_ATOMS: atom_id res chain seq x y z
N MET A 1 0.08 -33.38 -3.70
CA MET A 1 0.99 -32.39 -4.31
C MET A 1 0.44 -31.01 -4.02
N THR A 2 0.97 -30.37 -2.98
CA THR A 2 0.60 -29.01 -2.57
C THR A 2 1.19 -28.03 -3.58
N ASN A 3 0.33 -27.42 -4.40
CA ASN A 3 0.69 -26.32 -5.26
C ASN A 3 1.02 -25.10 -4.40
N SER A 4 2.23 -25.06 -3.84
CA SER A 4 2.79 -23.84 -3.29
C SER A 4 2.86 -22.84 -4.46
N PRO A 5 2.14 -21.70 -4.41
CA PRO A 5 2.22 -20.72 -5.47
C PRO A 5 3.68 -20.29 -5.62
N PRO A 6 4.19 -20.09 -6.85
CA PRO A 6 5.57 -19.68 -7.05
C PRO A 6 5.77 -18.33 -6.36
N LEU A 7 6.56 -18.32 -5.29
CA LEU A 7 7.04 -17.14 -4.57
C LEU A 7 7.88 -16.19 -5.47
N GLY A 8 7.94 -16.44 -6.78
CA GLY A 8 8.97 -15.93 -7.68
C GLY A 8 8.79 -14.51 -8.19
N ARG A 9 7.57 -14.00 -8.42
CA ARG A 9 7.37 -12.65 -8.97
C ARG A 9 6.05 -12.02 -8.54
N LEU A 10 6.08 -11.30 -7.41
CA LEU A 10 5.05 -10.31 -7.11
C LEU A 10 4.91 -9.32 -8.29
N PRO A 11 3.68 -9.05 -8.78
CA PRO A 11 3.44 -8.02 -9.77
C PRO A 11 4.03 -6.68 -9.30
N VAL A 12 4.61 -5.91 -10.24
CA VAL A 12 5.29 -4.64 -9.92
C VAL A 12 4.38 -3.70 -9.11
N LEU A 13 3.10 -3.62 -9.48
CA LEU A 13 2.09 -2.80 -8.80
C LEU A 13 1.84 -3.25 -7.35
N THR A 14 1.83 -4.56 -7.10
CA THR A 14 1.71 -5.11 -5.74
C THR A 14 2.92 -4.74 -4.88
N ARG A 15 4.14 -4.77 -5.45
CA ARG A 15 5.35 -4.33 -4.74
C ARG A 15 5.31 -2.84 -4.41
N VAL A 16 4.91 -2.02 -5.38
CA VAL A 16 4.75 -0.57 -5.18
C VAL A 16 3.73 -0.30 -4.08
N THR A 17 2.61 -1.03 -4.06
CA THR A 17 1.60 -0.91 -3.00
C THR A 17 2.17 -1.26 -1.63
N ALA A 18 2.89 -2.39 -1.51
CA ALA A 18 3.52 -2.79 -0.25
C ALA A 18 4.58 -1.79 0.23
N LEU A 19 5.42 -1.28 -0.67
CA LEU A 19 6.43 -0.26 -0.34
C LEU A 19 5.78 1.06 0.09
N ALA A 20 4.69 1.47 -0.56
CA ALA A 20 3.95 2.65 -0.18
C ALA A 20 3.31 2.51 1.21
N LEU A 21 2.73 1.35 1.53
CA LEU A 21 2.21 1.06 2.87
C LEU A 21 3.32 1.06 3.93
N LEU A 22 4.50 0.51 3.62
CA LEU A 22 5.65 0.59 4.51
C LEU A 22 6.10 2.04 4.74
N GLY A 23 6.11 2.87 3.70
CA GLY A 23 6.39 4.30 3.81
C GLY A 23 5.40 5.02 4.73
N SER A 24 4.10 4.73 4.60
CA SER A 24 3.07 5.23 5.51
C SER A 24 3.29 4.76 6.96
N ALA A 25 3.64 3.49 7.18
CA ALA A 25 3.94 2.99 8.53
C ALA A 25 5.13 3.70 9.17
N LEU A 26 6.18 4.00 8.39
CA LEU A 26 7.33 4.77 8.87
C LEU A 26 6.96 6.22 9.21
N ALA A 27 6.07 6.85 8.44
CA ALA A 27 5.58 8.19 8.74
C ALA A 27 4.82 8.22 10.08
N PHE A 28 3.93 7.24 10.33
CA PHE A 28 3.26 7.12 11.63
C PHE A 28 4.21 6.78 12.77
N ALA A 29 5.23 5.95 12.53
CA ALA A 29 6.25 5.66 13.54
C ALA A 29 7.05 6.92 13.93
N ALA A 30 7.34 7.81 12.99
CA ALA A 30 7.98 9.10 13.30
C ALA A 30 7.10 9.98 14.20
N GLU A 31 5.78 9.98 13.98
CA GLU A 31 4.83 10.67 14.86
C GLU A 31 4.80 10.06 16.27
N MET A 32 4.91 8.72 16.40
CA MET A 32 5.00 8.06 17.71
C MET A 32 6.25 8.46 18.50
N ILE A 33 7.37 8.69 17.80
CA ILE A 33 8.61 9.15 18.45
C ILE A 33 8.43 10.59 18.95
N TYR A 34 7.71 11.43 18.20
CA TYR A 34 7.53 12.84 18.52
C TYR A 34 6.46 13.10 19.59
N LEU A 35 5.30 12.45 19.48
CA LEU A 35 4.17 12.60 20.41
C LEU A 35 4.22 11.64 21.61
N GLY A 36 5.13 10.67 21.59
CA GLY A 36 5.16 9.55 22.53
C GLY A 36 4.25 8.39 22.10
N LEU A 37 4.35 7.29 22.85
CA LEU A 37 3.61 6.05 22.59
C LEU A 37 2.11 6.21 22.91
N GLY A 38 1.38 6.88 22.01
CA GLY A 38 -0.07 6.96 22.02
C GLY A 38 -0.69 5.66 21.51
N LEU A 39 -1.67 5.12 22.24
CA LEU A 39 -2.34 3.85 21.90
C LEU A 39 -2.97 3.91 20.50
N SER A 40 -3.58 5.04 20.13
CA SER A 40 -4.20 5.24 18.81
C SER A 40 -3.20 5.15 17.65
N VAL A 41 -2.08 5.88 17.72
CA VAL A 41 -1.06 5.88 16.65
C VAL A 41 -0.35 4.52 16.55
N SER A 42 -0.19 3.84 17.70
CA SER A 42 0.35 2.48 17.77
C SER A 42 -0.52 1.48 17.01
N VAL A 43 -1.83 1.50 17.26
CA VAL A 43 -2.80 0.62 16.60
C VAL A 43 -2.84 0.91 15.10
N ILE A 44 -2.86 2.17 14.70
CA ILE A 44 -2.85 2.56 13.28
C ILE A 44 -1.58 2.05 12.59
N THR A 45 -0.40 2.28 13.18
CA THR A 45 0.88 1.80 12.65
C THR A 45 0.87 0.28 12.49
N ALA A 46 0.38 -0.45 13.49
CA ALA A 46 0.25 -1.90 13.43
C ALA A 46 -0.68 -2.36 12.30
N CYS A 47 -1.84 -1.72 12.14
CA CYS A 47 -2.76 -2.01 11.04
C CYS A 47 -2.13 -1.80 9.66
N VAL A 48 -1.38 -0.71 9.47
CA VAL A 48 -0.70 -0.42 8.19
C VAL A 48 0.42 -1.44 7.93
N LEU A 49 1.18 -1.85 8.95
CA LEU A 49 2.18 -2.90 8.83
C LEU A 49 1.57 -4.26 8.47
N VAL A 50 0.46 -4.61 9.10
CA VAL A 50 -0.29 -5.84 8.75
C VAL A 50 -0.77 -5.77 7.30
N ALA A 51 -1.32 -4.63 6.88
CA ALA A 51 -1.73 -4.43 5.49
C ALA A 51 -0.56 -4.54 4.51
N ALA A 52 0.62 -4.00 4.85
CA ALA A 52 1.83 -4.11 4.05
C ALA A 52 2.30 -5.57 3.94
N ALA A 53 2.33 -6.30 5.05
CA ALA A 53 2.69 -7.72 5.09
C ALA A 53 1.73 -8.57 4.25
N LEU A 54 0.42 -8.37 4.42
CA LEU A 54 -0.61 -9.04 3.61
C LEU A 54 -0.46 -8.72 2.12
N THR A 55 -0.16 -7.47 1.78
CA THR A 55 0.09 -7.06 0.39
C THR A 55 1.32 -7.78 -0.18
N ALA A 56 2.38 -7.93 0.62
CA ALA A 56 3.59 -8.64 0.24
C ALA A 56 3.40 -10.16 0.03
N VAL A 57 2.37 -10.77 0.61
CA VAL A 57 2.00 -12.18 0.33
C VAL A 57 1.59 -12.38 -1.14
N GLY A 58 1.14 -11.33 -1.82
CA GLY A 58 0.86 -11.38 -3.26
C GLY A 58 -0.46 -12.04 -3.65
N TRP A 59 -1.39 -12.20 -2.71
CA TRP A 59 -2.72 -12.70 -3.04
C TRP A 59 -3.52 -11.64 -3.83
N ARG A 60 -4.37 -12.08 -4.77
CA ARG A 60 -5.05 -11.22 -5.77
C ARG A 60 -5.81 -10.02 -5.21
N TRP A 61 -6.23 -10.09 -3.96
CA TRP A 61 -7.02 -9.06 -3.27
C TRP A 61 -6.22 -8.22 -2.26
N THR A 62 -5.00 -8.62 -1.90
CA THR A 62 -4.30 -7.99 -0.78
C THR A 62 -3.87 -6.57 -1.09
N ALA A 63 -3.49 -6.27 -2.33
CA ALA A 63 -3.20 -4.90 -2.75
C ALA A 63 -4.43 -3.98 -2.66
N MET A 64 -5.62 -4.49 -2.98
CA MET A 64 -6.87 -3.74 -2.84
C MET A 64 -7.25 -3.52 -1.38
N LEU A 65 -7.10 -4.54 -0.53
CA LEU A 65 -7.34 -4.41 0.90
C LEU A 65 -6.36 -3.42 1.55
N GLY A 66 -5.08 -3.46 1.15
CA GLY A 66 -4.07 -2.50 1.61
C GLY A 66 -4.41 -1.07 1.19
N ALA A 67 -4.77 -0.87 -0.07
CA ALA A 67 -5.24 0.42 -0.60
C ALA A 67 -6.47 0.94 0.16
N ALA A 68 -7.48 0.09 0.39
CA ALA A 68 -8.68 0.47 1.12
C ALA A 68 -8.36 0.83 2.58
N THR A 69 -7.48 0.08 3.22
CA THR A 69 -7.06 0.31 4.61
C THR A 69 -6.39 1.67 4.76
N ILE A 70 -5.39 1.98 3.91
CA ILE A 70 -4.68 3.26 4.01
C ILE A 70 -5.57 4.44 3.61
N ALA A 71 -6.46 4.27 2.63
CA ALA A 71 -7.45 5.29 2.27
C ALA A 71 -8.38 5.61 3.43
N PHE A 72 -8.91 4.57 4.10
CA PHE A 72 -9.79 4.73 5.26
C PHE A 72 -9.08 5.44 6.41
N ILE A 73 -7.87 5.01 6.77
CA ILE A 73 -7.08 5.62 7.84
C ILE A 73 -6.79 7.09 7.53
N THR A 74 -6.37 7.39 6.30
CA THR A 74 -6.01 8.76 5.89
C THR A 74 -7.23 9.67 5.89
N ALA A 75 -8.37 9.20 5.37
CA ALA A 75 -9.62 9.97 5.31
C ALA A 75 -10.22 10.26 6.70
N ASN A 76 -9.95 9.40 7.69
CA ASN A 76 -10.45 9.57 9.06
C ASN A 76 -9.42 10.26 9.99
N ASN A 77 -8.33 10.81 9.47
CA ASN A 77 -7.35 11.51 10.29
C ASN A 77 -7.81 12.96 10.52
N PRO A 78 -8.25 13.34 11.74
CA PRO A 78 -8.77 14.68 12.03
C PRO A 78 -7.67 15.76 12.00
N PHE A 79 -6.41 15.36 12.18
CA PHE A 79 -5.26 16.27 12.23
C PHE A 79 -4.65 16.51 10.84
N LEU A 80 -5.16 15.86 9.79
CA LEU A 80 -4.55 15.90 8.46
C LEU A 80 -4.50 17.33 7.89
N VAL A 81 -5.60 18.07 7.99
CA VAL A 81 -5.66 19.47 7.51
C VAL A 81 -4.83 20.39 8.41
N GLU A 82 -4.87 20.17 9.72
CA GLU A 82 -4.14 20.97 10.69
C GLU A 82 -2.62 20.83 10.51
N ASN A 83 -2.11 19.60 10.41
CA ASN A 83 -0.68 19.33 10.21
C ASN A 83 -0.16 19.89 8.88
N LEU A 84 -1.00 19.96 7.84
CA LEU A 84 -0.65 20.51 6.52
C LEU A 84 -0.75 22.04 6.47
N SER A 85 -1.63 22.66 7.25
CA SER A 85 -1.92 24.10 7.19
C SER A 85 -1.19 24.91 8.26
N PHE A 86 -1.07 24.35 9.47
CA PHE A 86 -0.51 24.97 10.67
C PHE A 86 0.45 23.97 11.32
N GLY A 87 1.55 23.67 10.63
CA GLY A 87 2.54 22.74 11.13
C GLY A 87 3.15 23.26 12.43
N HIS A 88 2.70 22.75 13.58
CA HIS A 88 3.26 23.01 14.91
C HIS A 88 4.74 22.54 15.02
N GLY A 89 5.27 21.89 13.99
CA GLY A 89 6.69 21.64 13.75
C GLY A 89 6.92 21.02 12.36
N THR A 90 8.09 21.26 11.76
CA THR A 90 8.48 20.76 10.42
C THR A 90 8.30 19.25 10.27
N LEU A 91 8.49 18.50 11.36
CA LEU A 91 8.38 17.04 11.36
C LEU A 91 6.94 16.54 11.11
N MET A 92 5.93 17.16 11.74
CA MET A 92 4.52 16.76 11.59
C MET A 92 3.97 17.10 10.20
N PHE A 93 4.43 18.23 9.65
CA PHE A 93 4.13 18.59 8.26
C PHE A 93 4.72 17.54 7.29
N VAL A 94 6.01 17.22 7.45
CA VAL A 94 6.70 16.26 6.57
C VAL A 94 6.13 14.85 6.72
N SER A 95 5.86 14.37 7.94
CA SER A 95 5.25 13.03 8.15
C SER A 95 3.87 12.95 7.49
N THR A 96 3.03 13.97 7.67
CA THR A 96 1.69 14.02 7.08
C THR A 96 1.75 14.05 5.55
N ALA A 97 2.66 14.86 4.98
CA ALA A 97 2.85 14.94 3.53
C ALA A 97 3.36 13.61 2.94
N VAL A 98 4.34 12.97 3.59
CA VAL A 98 4.84 11.66 3.18
C VAL A 98 3.75 10.61 3.26
N ASN A 99 2.99 10.58 4.36
CA ASN A 99 1.90 9.64 4.54
C ASN A 99 0.82 9.81 3.45
N LEU A 100 0.43 11.05 3.15
CA LEU A 100 -0.54 11.34 2.09
C LEU A 100 -0.01 10.90 0.71
N GLY A 101 1.25 11.20 0.39
CA GLY A 101 1.89 10.75 -0.84
C GLY A 101 1.91 9.23 -0.96
N CYS A 102 2.31 8.53 0.11
CA CYS A 102 2.28 7.07 0.19
C CYS A 102 0.86 6.51 0.05
N ALA A 103 -0.14 7.13 0.68
CA ALA A 103 -1.53 6.71 0.57
C ALA A 103 -2.03 6.82 -0.88
N VAL A 104 -1.75 7.92 -1.58
CA VAL A 104 -2.11 8.08 -3.00
C VAL A 104 -1.44 7.01 -3.85
N VAL A 105 -0.14 6.79 -3.69
CA VAL A 105 0.61 5.76 -4.43
C VAL A 105 0.04 4.37 -4.16
N ALA A 106 -0.22 4.03 -2.90
CA ALA A 106 -0.78 2.74 -2.50
C ALA A 106 -2.18 2.53 -3.12
N VAL A 107 -3.03 3.55 -3.14
CA VAL A 107 -4.37 3.46 -3.73
C VAL A 107 -4.29 3.26 -5.24
N VAL A 108 -3.52 4.08 -5.95
CA VAL A 108 -3.38 4.00 -7.41
C VAL A 108 -2.74 2.67 -7.82
N ALA A 109 -1.66 2.27 -7.15
CA ALA A 109 -0.98 1.01 -7.43
C ALA A 109 -1.85 -0.20 -7.07
N GLY A 110 -2.59 -0.14 -5.95
CA GLY A 110 -3.48 -1.19 -5.50
C GLY A 110 -4.63 -1.42 -6.47
N LEU A 111 -5.31 -0.36 -6.90
CA LEU A 111 -6.36 -0.42 -7.94
C LEU A 111 -5.80 -0.94 -9.27
N GLY A 112 -4.63 -0.43 -9.68
CA GLY A 112 -3.94 -0.89 -10.88
C GLY A 112 -3.61 -2.39 -10.84
N ALA A 113 -3.15 -2.89 -9.69
CA ALA A 113 -2.88 -4.31 -9.47
C ALA A 113 -4.16 -5.15 -9.58
N THR A 114 -5.28 -4.66 -9.05
CA THR A 114 -6.59 -5.33 -9.19
C THR A 114 -7.00 -5.41 -10.65
N VAL A 115 -6.95 -4.30 -11.39
CA VAL A 115 -7.29 -4.29 -12.83
C VAL A 115 -6.37 -5.23 -13.62
N ALA A 116 -5.07 -5.24 -13.32
CA ALA A 116 -4.10 -6.14 -13.96
C ALA A 116 -4.40 -7.62 -13.69
N ASN A 117 -4.85 -7.97 -12.48
CA ASN A 117 -5.25 -9.33 -12.12
C ASN A 117 -6.49 -9.82 -12.89
N TYR A 118 -7.34 -8.90 -13.38
CA TYR A 118 -8.56 -9.22 -14.13
C TYR A 118 -8.43 -9.18 -15.65
N ARG A 119 -7.30 -8.72 -16.21
CA ARG A 119 -7.06 -8.79 -17.67
C ARG A 119 -6.64 -10.21 -18.06
N PRO A 120 -7.47 -10.99 -18.79
CA PRO A 120 -7.06 -12.30 -19.28
C PRO A 120 -5.95 -12.12 -20.31
N GLY A 121 -4.88 -12.91 -20.19
CA GLY A 121 -3.62 -12.72 -20.88
C GLY A 121 -3.70 -12.54 -22.40
N ALA A 122 -3.15 -11.41 -22.88
CA ALA A 122 -2.74 -11.24 -24.28
C ALA A 122 -1.57 -12.19 -24.67
N GLY A 123 -1.00 -12.94 -23.73
CA GLY A 123 0.14 -13.82 -23.94
C GLY A 123 -0.16 -15.20 -24.56
N HIS A 124 -1.42 -15.65 -24.61
CA HIS A 124 -1.76 -16.96 -25.21
C HIS A 124 -1.99 -16.92 -26.73
N ARG A 125 -2.12 -15.73 -27.34
CA ARG A 125 -2.37 -15.64 -28.81
C ARG A 125 -1.11 -15.71 -29.66
N SER A 126 0.09 -15.48 -29.10
CA SER A 126 1.33 -15.48 -29.89
C SER A 126 1.87 -16.87 -30.20
N LEU A 127 1.51 -17.90 -29.41
CA LEU A 127 1.96 -19.28 -29.66
C LEU A 127 1.01 -20.05 -30.58
N ALA A 128 -0.27 -19.66 -30.65
CA ALA A 128 -1.23 -20.26 -31.57
C ALA A 128 -0.97 -19.88 -33.05
N SER A 129 -0.37 -18.72 -33.31
CA SER A 129 0.00 -18.31 -34.68
C SER A 129 1.35 -18.86 -35.16
N ALA A 130 2.14 -19.46 -34.27
CA ALA A 130 3.47 -20.00 -34.60
C ALA A 130 3.46 -21.49 -34.98
N GLY A 131 2.38 -22.22 -34.67
CA GLY A 131 2.21 -23.64 -35.02
C GLY A 131 1.45 -23.90 -36.32
N ALA A 132 1.17 -22.85 -37.11
CA ALA A 132 0.37 -22.94 -38.33
C ALA A 132 1.18 -22.75 -39.62
N ARG A 133 2.49 -23.08 -39.61
CA ARG A 133 3.33 -23.09 -40.81
C ARG A 133 4.17 -24.35 -40.87
#